data_AF-A0A0D0DNU1-F1
#
_entry.id   AF-A0A0D0DNU1-F1
#
_cell.length_a   1.000
_cell.length_b   1.000
_cell.length_c   1.000
_cell.angle_alpha   90.00
_cell.angle_beta   90.00
_cell.angle_gamma   90.00
#
_symmetry.space_group_name_H-M   'P 1'
#
loop_
_entity.id
_entity.type
_entity.pdbx_description
1 polymer ?
#
loop_
_entity_poly.entity_id
_entity_poly.type
_entity_poly.pdbx_seq_one_letter_code
_entity_poly.pdbx_strand_id
1 'polypeptide(L)'
;MSEPIMISHSLEPRRGLHSTLSTKINGLNPPAPDCSFFALYTLPPGVIIDRYELMDRRLSFEFWGESDLELPVFAVGQTNNSLLLLNATPTDSRSKEVLVDIPVHARYGVPGVGRRACQSLEIFPPTCFWACSPTGMSTISPAFSLEPPIVSSALLRDSTHFLVSATSSHQSTLLEFPVASLDDTSRVETGTVTIISAAFLWLVYRSWRVARTLKSYHLKER
;
A
#
# COMPACT_ATOMS: atom_id res chain seq x y z
N MET A 1 19.72 26.95 14.63
CA MET A 1 19.17 26.26 13.44
C MET A 1 18.21 25.21 13.96
N SER A 2 16.95 25.22 13.52
CA SER A 2 15.95 24.27 14.02
C SER A 2 16.17 22.92 13.35
N GLU A 3 16.29 21.86 14.14
CA GLU A 3 16.32 20.49 13.62
C GLU A 3 15.01 20.18 12.88
N PRO A 4 15.06 19.40 11.79
CA PRO A 4 13.85 18.92 11.13
C PRO A 4 13.02 18.08 12.10
N ILE A 5 11.71 18.28 12.08
CA ILE A 5 10.77 17.70 13.03
C ILE A 5 9.56 17.17 12.27
N MET A 6 9.26 15.88 12.45
CA MET A 6 7.95 15.34 12.05
C MET A 6 6.88 15.93 12.97
N ILE A 7 5.89 16.62 12.38
CA ILE A 7 4.81 17.25 13.15
C ILE A 7 3.63 16.30 13.32
N SER A 8 3.26 15.59 12.25
CA SER A 8 2.08 14.75 12.27
C SER A 8 2.19 13.59 11.29
N HIS A 9 1.58 12.48 11.70
CA HIS A 9 1.39 11.27 10.91
C HIS A 9 -0.07 10.85 11.07
N SER A 10 -0.82 10.79 9.98
CA SER A 10 -2.25 10.55 10.00
C SER A 10 -2.72 9.71 8.82
N LEU A 11 -3.87 9.07 9.00
CA LEU A 11 -4.51 8.24 8.00
C LEU A 11 -5.95 8.69 7.82
N GLU A 12 -6.37 8.91 6.57
CA GLU A 12 -7.74 9.31 6.24
C GLU A 12 -8.24 8.67 4.93
N PRO A 13 -9.45 8.07 4.91
CA PRO A 13 -10.25 7.69 6.06
C PRO A 13 -9.56 6.62 6.93
N ARG A 14 -9.88 6.56 8.22
CA ARG A 14 -9.39 5.50 9.13
C ARG A 14 -10.11 4.16 8.96
N ARG A 15 -11.20 4.16 8.19
CA ARG A 15 -12.06 3.00 7.95
C ARG A 15 -12.25 2.76 6.47
N GLY A 16 -12.05 1.52 6.05
CA GLY A 16 -12.25 1.09 4.67
C GLY A 16 -11.04 0.37 4.09
N LEU A 17 -11.12 0.02 2.81
CA LEU A 17 -10.03 -0.66 2.10
C LEU A 17 -9.08 0.32 1.41
N HIS A 18 -9.44 1.59 1.31
CA HIS A 18 -8.64 2.62 0.65
C HIS A 18 -8.50 3.83 1.57
N SER A 19 -7.26 4.20 1.84
CA SER A 19 -6.90 5.31 2.71
C SER A 19 -5.71 6.08 2.16
N THR A 20 -5.53 7.31 2.61
CA THR A 20 -4.32 8.09 2.35
C THR A 20 -3.55 8.27 3.64
N LEU A 21 -2.27 7.90 3.62
CA LEU A 21 -1.31 8.08 4.69
C LEU A 21 -0.58 9.41 4.48
N SER A 22 -0.83 10.36 5.36
CA SER A 22 -0.26 11.71 5.29
C SER A 22 0.78 11.91 6.38
N THR A 23 2.00 12.25 5.97
CA THR A 23 3.09 12.64 6.88
C THR A 23 3.47 14.09 6.62
N LYS A 24 3.40 14.92 7.67
CA LYS A 24 3.80 16.33 7.62
C LYS A 24 5.08 16.55 8.42
N ILE A 25 6.08 17.12 7.76
CA ILE A 25 7.38 17.43 8.34
C ILE A 25 7.64 18.93 8.18
N ASN A 26 8.23 19.56 9.21
CA ASN A 26 8.59 20.98 9.19
C ASN A 26 10.01 21.17 9.73
N GLY A 27 10.54 22.37 9.55
CA GLY A 27 11.91 22.71 9.95
C GLY A 27 12.95 22.08 9.02
N LEU A 28 12.59 21.75 7.78
CA LEU A 28 13.53 21.23 6.81
C LEU A 28 14.54 22.32 6.43
N ASN A 29 15.71 22.27 7.05
CA ASN A 29 16.89 23.00 6.62
C ASN A 29 17.92 21.95 6.19
N PRO A 30 18.24 21.84 4.88
CA PRO A 30 19.19 20.85 4.41
C PRO A 30 20.58 21.13 5.02
N PRO A 31 21.32 20.09 5.46
CA PRO A 31 22.64 20.29 6.05
C PRO A 31 23.68 20.78 5.02
N ALA A 32 23.49 20.47 3.74
CA ALA A 32 24.30 20.93 2.62
C ALA A 32 23.41 21.14 1.37
N PRO A 33 23.84 21.97 0.38
CA PRO A 33 23.00 22.32 -0.78
C PRO A 33 22.70 21.14 -1.72
N ASP A 34 23.47 20.06 -1.64
CA ASP A 34 23.35 18.84 -2.44
C ASP A 34 22.60 17.71 -1.71
N CYS A 35 21.96 18.01 -0.58
CA CYS A 35 21.18 17.05 0.17
C CYS A 35 19.74 16.95 -0.33
N SER A 36 19.25 15.72 -0.46
CA SER A 36 17.84 15.39 -0.69
C SER A 36 17.22 14.78 0.55
N PHE A 37 15.93 15.02 0.75
CA PHE A 37 15.20 14.53 1.92
C PHE A 37 14.42 13.26 1.57
N PHE A 38 14.54 12.24 2.41
CA PHE A 38 13.94 10.93 2.21
C PHE A 38 13.06 10.53 3.39
N ALA A 39 11.96 9.84 3.07
CA ALA A 39 11.08 9.19 4.03
C ALA A 39 11.01 7.69 3.70
N LEU A 40 11.42 6.85 4.65
CA LEU A 40 11.38 5.40 4.57
C LEU A 40 10.22 4.87 5.39
N TYR A 41 9.26 4.25 4.72
CA TYR A 41 8.10 3.60 5.32
C TYR A 41 8.33 2.10 5.41
N THR A 42 8.10 1.54 6.60
CA THR A 42 8.00 0.10 6.82
C THR A 42 6.53 -0.24 6.97
N LEU A 43 5.97 -0.92 5.98
CA LEU A 43 4.55 -1.18 5.87
C LEU A 43 4.26 -2.64 6.25
N PRO A 44 3.24 -2.90 7.09
CA PRO A 44 2.88 -4.26 7.47
C PRO A 44 2.34 -5.04 6.26
N PRO A 45 2.38 -6.38 6.28
CA PRO A 45 1.95 -7.20 5.15
C PRO A 45 0.48 -6.98 4.77
N GLY A 46 -0.35 -6.52 5.70
CA GLY A 46 -1.76 -6.18 5.45
C GLY A 46 -1.98 -4.90 4.62
N VAL A 47 -0.92 -4.16 4.26
CA VAL A 47 -1.00 -2.95 3.44
C VAL A 47 -0.45 -3.23 2.04
N ILE A 48 -1.15 -2.69 1.03
CA ILE A 48 -0.76 -2.67 -0.37
C ILE A 48 -0.41 -1.23 -0.75
N ILE A 49 0.68 -1.09 -1.50
CA ILE A 49 1.03 0.13 -2.21
C ILE A 49 0.82 -0.12 -3.70
N ASP A 50 -0.08 0.65 -4.31
CA ASP A 50 -0.22 0.67 -5.76
C ASP A 50 0.87 1.57 -6.36
N ARG A 51 1.87 0.94 -6.97
CA ARG A 51 2.99 1.64 -7.62
C ARG A 51 2.52 2.54 -8.77
N TYR A 52 1.45 2.16 -9.48
CA TYR A 52 0.93 2.96 -10.59
C TYR A 52 0.28 4.24 -10.07
N GLU A 53 -0.45 4.16 -8.95
CA GLU A 53 -1.01 5.35 -8.32
C GLU A 53 0.09 6.31 -7.83
N LEU A 54 1.20 5.79 -7.30
CA LEU A 54 2.36 6.61 -6.93
C LEU A 54 3.00 7.31 -8.14
N MET A 55 3.09 6.61 -9.27
CA MET A 55 3.59 7.17 -10.53
C MET A 55 2.67 8.27 -11.07
N ASP A 56 1.36 8.08 -11.00
CA ASP A 56 0.36 9.08 -11.42
C ASP A 56 0.45 10.35 -10.56
N ARG A 57 0.75 10.19 -9.26
CA ARG A 57 1.04 11.29 -8.32
C ARG A 57 2.43 11.91 -8.52
N ARG A 58 3.24 11.41 -9.47
CA ARG A 58 4.60 11.87 -9.80
C ARG A 58 5.56 11.83 -8.62
N LEU A 59 5.39 10.86 -7.73
CA LEU A 59 6.30 10.65 -6.62
C LEU A 59 7.57 9.95 -7.11
N SER A 60 8.73 10.35 -6.59
CA SER A 60 10.00 9.66 -6.82
C SER A 60 10.20 8.65 -5.70
N PHE A 61 10.18 7.36 -6.03
CA PHE A 61 10.16 6.29 -5.05
C PHE A 61 10.91 5.04 -5.48
N GLU A 62 11.29 4.24 -4.49
CA GLU A 62 11.67 2.84 -4.64
C GLU A 62 10.86 1.98 -3.67
N PHE A 63 10.42 0.82 -4.13
CA PHE A 63 9.57 -0.07 -3.35
C PHE A 63 10.10 -1.50 -3.38
N TRP A 64 10.13 -2.13 -2.21
CA TRP A 64 10.54 -3.51 -2.03
C TRP A 64 9.51 -4.29 -1.20
N GLY A 65 9.21 -5.51 -1.61
CA GLY A 65 8.21 -6.36 -0.96
C GLY A 65 7.13 -6.82 -1.94
N GLU A 66 6.03 -7.31 -1.39
CA GLU A 66 4.92 -7.87 -2.17
C GLU A 66 4.18 -6.78 -2.95
N SER A 67 4.03 -6.99 -4.26
CA SER A 67 3.38 -6.05 -5.19
C SER A 67 2.17 -6.60 -5.90
N ASP A 68 1.83 -7.87 -5.71
CA ASP A 68 0.56 -8.41 -6.17
C ASP A 68 -0.58 -7.70 -5.42
N LEU A 69 -1.47 -7.03 -6.16
CA LEU A 69 -2.59 -6.26 -5.61
C LEU A 69 -3.78 -7.16 -5.21
N GLU A 70 -3.84 -8.38 -5.73
CA GLU A 70 -4.94 -9.32 -5.50
C GLU A 70 -4.60 -10.39 -4.46
N LEU A 71 -3.33 -10.50 -4.07
CA LEU A 71 -2.88 -11.49 -3.09
C LEU A 71 -3.41 -11.17 -1.68
N PRO A 72 -4.17 -12.09 -1.05
CA PRO A 72 -4.74 -11.87 0.28
C PRO A 72 -3.67 -11.97 1.38
N VAL A 73 -3.95 -11.38 2.56
CA VAL A 73 -2.95 -11.26 3.64
C VAL A 73 -2.42 -12.59 4.15
N PHE A 74 -3.23 -13.66 4.13
CA PHE A 74 -2.83 -14.99 4.57
C PHE A 74 -1.93 -15.73 3.57
N ALA A 75 -1.85 -15.25 2.33
CA ALA A 75 -0.94 -15.76 1.32
C ALA A 75 0.38 -14.97 1.27
N VAL A 76 0.44 -13.80 1.92
CA VAL A 76 1.67 -13.05 2.17
C VAL A 76 2.37 -13.66 3.40
N GLY A 77 3.69 -13.84 3.33
CA GLY A 77 4.47 -14.23 4.51
C GLY A 77 4.26 -13.23 5.65
N GLN A 78 3.78 -13.68 6.81
CA GLN A 78 3.37 -12.80 7.93
C GLN A 78 4.52 -11.92 8.48
N THR A 79 5.77 -12.26 8.19
CA THR A 79 6.97 -11.51 8.57
C THR A 79 7.46 -10.54 7.48
N ASN A 80 6.82 -10.53 6.32
CA ASN A 80 7.30 -9.80 5.14
C ASN A 80 6.71 -8.39 5.11
N ASN A 81 7.28 -7.49 5.91
CA ASN A 81 7.01 -6.06 5.74
C ASN A 81 7.50 -5.60 4.37
N SER A 82 6.76 -4.67 3.76
CA SER A 82 7.23 -3.96 2.57
C SER A 82 7.91 -2.66 2.97
N LEU A 83 8.85 -2.24 2.15
CA LEU A 83 9.61 -1.02 2.33
C LEU A 83 9.31 -0.07 1.18
N LEU A 84 8.96 1.17 1.50
CA LEU A 84 8.75 2.23 0.54
C LEU A 84 9.66 3.39 0.89
N LEU A 85 10.63 3.66 0.02
CA LEU A 85 11.51 4.81 0.10
C LEU A 85 10.98 5.91 -0.82
N LEU A 86 10.73 7.08 -0.26
CA LEU A 86 10.26 8.26 -0.99
C LEU A 86 11.29 9.37 -0.93
N ASN A 87 11.58 9.98 -2.07
CA ASN A 87 12.24 11.27 -2.15
C ASN A 87 11.19 12.36 -1.99
N ALA A 88 11.21 13.04 -0.84
CA ALA A 88 10.19 13.99 -0.44
C ALA A 88 10.74 15.42 -0.52
N THR A 89 10.84 15.94 -1.75
CA THR A 89 11.29 17.31 -2.01
C THR A 89 10.19 18.33 -1.66
N PRO A 90 10.51 19.47 -1.02
CA PRO A 90 9.54 20.55 -0.80
C PRO A 90 8.95 21.05 -2.13
N THR A 91 7.62 21.18 -2.17
CA THR A 91 6.88 21.67 -3.36
C THR A 91 7.23 23.12 -3.71
N ASP A 92 7.66 23.92 -2.73
CA ASP A 92 8.16 25.28 -2.89
C ASP A 92 9.55 25.35 -2.25
N SER A 93 10.55 25.83 -3.00
CA SER A 93 11.92 26.00 -2.53
C SER A 93 12.04 26.96 -1.34
N ARG A 94 11.01 27.78 -1.08
CA ARG A 94 10.91 28.66 0.11
C ARG A 94 10.17 28.02 1.28
N SER A 95 9.44 26.93 1.04
CA SER A 95 8.74 26.18 2.09
C SER A 95 9.74 25.34 2.88
N LYS A 96 9.65 25.42 4.20
CA LYS A 96 10.35 24.52 5.13
C LYS A 96 9.49 23.32 5.55
N GLU A 97 8.33 23.20 4.94
CA GLU A 97 7.34 22.15 5.17
C GLU A 97 7.26 21.21 3.96
N VAL A 98 7.24 19.92 4.25
CA VAL A 98 6.97 18.84 3.28
C VAL A 98 5.76 18.07 3.76
N LEU A 99 4.82 17.86 2.85
CA LEU A 99 3.67 16.99 3.02
C LEU A 99 3.83 15.80 2.07
N VAL A 100 3.79 14.60 2.61
CA VAL A 100 3.87 13.35 1.84
C VAL A 100 2.57 12.61 2.00
N ASP A 101 1.83 12.49 0.90
CA ASP A 101 0.56 11.77 0.84
C ASP A 101 0.71 10.49 0.03
N ILE A 102 0.55 9.34 0.70
CA ILE A 102 0.74 8.01 0.12
C ILE A 102 -0.61 7.31 0.11
N PRO A 103 -1.15 6.93 -1.05
CA PRO A 103 -2.29 6.04 -1.10
C PRO A 103 -1.91 4.66 -0.57
N VAL A 104 -2.69 4.17 0.38
CA VAL A 104 -2.53 2.86 0.98
C VAL A 104 -3.84 2.09 0.85
N HIS A 105 -3.74 0.81 0.53
CA HIS A 105 -4.90 -0.06 0.42
C HIS A 105 -4.76 -1.23 1.41
N ALA A 106 -5.84 -1.60 2.09
CA ALA A 106 -5.81 -2.77 2.96
C ALA A 106 -5.95 -4.05 2.12
N ARG A 107 -5.10 -5.05 2.39
CA ARG A 107 -5.22 -6.39 1.80
C ARG A 107 -6.49 -7.09 2.28
N TYR A 108 -6.99 -8.01 1.47
CA TYR A 108 -8.05 -8.93 1.88
C TYR A 108 -7.62 -9.69 3.14
N GLY A 109 -8.33 -9.38 4.23
CA GLY A 109 -8.10 -9.99 5.54
C GLY A 109 -8.68 -11.40 5.64
N VAL A 110 -8.29 -12.09 6.71
CA VAL A 110 -8.86 -13.41 7.03
C VAL A 110 -10.35 -13.25 7.40
N PRO A 111 -11.27 -14.06 6.85
CA PRO A 111 -12.67 -14.01 7.25
C PRO A 111 -12.84 -14.16 8.77
N GLY A 112 -13.69 -13.32 9.36
CA GLY A 112 -13.91 -13.27 10.81
C GLY A 112 -15.25 -13.88 11.24
N VAL A 113 -15.38 -14.15 12.53
CA VAL A 113 -16.63 -14.59 13.16
C VAL A 113 -17.48 -13.37 13.53
N GLY A 114 -18.80 -13.48 13.35
CA GLY A 114 -19.75 -12.43 13.74
C GLY A 114 -20.17 -11.52 12.59
N ARG A 115 -21.34 -10.90 12.73
CA ARG A 115 -21.89 -9.94 11.77
C ARG A 115 -21.04 -8.67 11.73
N ARG A 116 -20.65 -8.23 10.51
CA ARG A 116 -19.77 -7.07 10.27
C ARG A 116 -18.37 -7.24 10.87
N ALA A 117 -17.77 -8.40 10.64
CA ALA A 117 -16.39 -8.65 11.02
C ALA A 117 -15.45 -7.57 10.44
N CYS A 118 -14.57 -7.04 11.28
CA CYS A 118 -13.57 -6.03 10.91
C CYS A 118 -12.21 -6.47 11.46
N GLN A 119 -11.15 -6.02 10.82
CA GLN A 119 -9.77 -6.15 11.29
C GLN A 119 -9.14 -4.78 11.37
N SER A 120 -8.08 -4.68 12.17
CA SER A 120 -7.31 -3.46 12.32
C SER A 120 -5.83 -3.73 12.17
N LEU A 121 -5.12 -2.82 11.51
CA LEU A 121 -3.67 -2.86 11.39
C LEU A 121 -3.07 -1.53 11.82
N GLU A 122 -1.86 -1.60 12.37
CA GLU A 122 -1.09 -0.43 12.80
C GLU A 122 -0.06 -0.07 11.73
N ILE A 123 0.00 1.21 11.38
CA ILE A 123 0.98 1.78 10.47
C ILE A 123 1.83 2.77 11.24
N PHE A 124 3.13 2.50 11.31
CA PHE A 124 4.07 3.34 12.03
C PHE A 124 4.53 4.53 11.17
N PRO A 125 4.88 5.66 11.81
CA PRO A 125 5.47 6.80 11.10
C PRO A 125 6.77 6.41 10.38
N PRO A 126 7.10 7.07 9.26
CA PRO A 126 8.31 6.77 8.51
C PRO A 126 9.58 7.19 9.27
N THR A 127 10.69 6.55 8.92
CA THR A 127 12.01 7.07 9.28
C THR A 127 12.42 8.13 8.27
N CYS A 128 12.67 9.34 8.75
CA CYS A 128 13.03 10.49 7.94
C CYS A 128 14.54 10.74 8.03
N PHE A 129 15.19 11.03 6.91
CA PHE A 129 16.63 11.34 6.88
C PHE A 129 17.00 12.20 5.66
N TRP A 130 18.13 12.89 5.76
CA TRP A 130 18.78 13.54 4.63
C TRP A 130 19.80 12.60 4.01
N ALA A 131 19.91 12.61 2.68
CA ALA A 131 20.97 11.95 1.94
C ALA A 131 21.71 13.00 1.09
N CYS A 132 23.00 13.14 1.31
CA CYS A 132 23.86 14.16 0.68
C CYS A 132 24.96 13.50 -0.14
N SER A 133 25.48 14.16 -1.17
CA SER A 133 26.60 13.61 -1.95
C SER A 133 27.84 13.45 -1.05
N PRO A 134 28.76 12.54 -1.39
CA PRO A 134 29.86 12.21 -0.49
C PRO A 134 30.90 13.33 -0.54
N THR A 135 30.92 14.19 0.48
CA THR A 135 31.84 15.34 0.55
C THR A 135 33.24 14.92 1.00
N GLY A 136 33.91 14.00 0.30
CA GLY A 136 35.33 13.66 0.43
C GLY A 136 35.85 13.13 1.79
N MET A 137 35.13 13.35 2.89
CA MET A 137 35.48 12.96 4.26
C MET A 137 34.25 13.17 5.14
N SER A 138 33.34 12.19 5.19
CA SER A 138 32.23 12.23 6.14
C SER A 138 31.96 10.84 6.66
N THR A 139 32.23 10.69 7.95
CA THR A 139 31.97 9.54 8.80
C THR A 139 30.50 9.19 8.71
N ILE A 140 30.22 7.96 8.25
CA ILE A 140 28.91 7.33 8.31
C ILE A 140 28.41 7.48 9.76
N SER A 141 27.28 8.16 9.97
CA SER A 141 26.70 8.24 11.30
C SER A 141 26.29 6.82 11.71
N PRO A 142 26.84 6.24 12.80
CA PRO A 142 26.64 4.84 13.18
C PRO A 142 25.22 4.55 13.71
N ALA A 143 24.35 5.56 13.74
CA ALA A 143 22.99 5.47 14.26
C ALA A 143 21.97 4.88 13.26
N PHE A 144 22.36 4.66 12.00
CA PHE A 144 21.46 4.15 10.98
C PHE A 144 22.13 3.05 10.15
N SER A 145 21.94 1.80 10.57
CA SER A 145 22.28 0.62 9.78
C SER A 145 21.16 0.41 8.77
N LEU A 146 21.37 0.87 7.55
CA LEU A 146 20.53 0.52 6.40
C LEU A 146 20.69 -0.99 6.16
N GLU A 147 19.64 -1.76 6.39
CA GLU A 147 19.64 -3.19 6.06
C GLU A 147 19.25 -3.38 4.58
N PRO A 148 19.76 -4.41 3.87
CA PRO A 148 19.27 -4.74 2.54
C PRO A 148 17.74 -4.90 2.59
N PRO A 149 17.01 -4.36 1.59
CA PRO A 149 17.49 -3.93 0.28
C PRO A 149 17.91 -2.45 0.16
N ILE A 150 17.82 -1.65 1.21
CA ILE A 150 17.92 -0.18 1.11
C ILE A 150 19.35 0.27 0.73
N VAL A 151 20.38 -0.49 1.16
CA VAL A 151 21.79 -0.26 0.77
C VAL A 151 21.99 -0.32 -0.75
N SER A 152 21.15 -1.07 -1.46
CA SER A 152 21.20 -1.22 -2.91
C SER A 152 20.34 -0.22 -3.67
N SER A 153 19.72 0.74 -2.97
CA SER A 153 18.86 1.75 -3.56
C SER A 153 19.60 2.59 -4.61
N ALA A 154 18.98 2.80 -5.76
CA ALA A 154 19.54 3.68 -6.79
C ALA A 154 19.37 5.16 -6.40
N LEU A 155 18.30 5.50 -5.68
CA LEU A 155 18.04 6.84 -5.15
C LEU A 155 19.05 7.29 -4.08
N LEU A 156 19.64 6.35 -3.33
CA LEU A 156 20.59 6.64 -2.24
C LEU A 156 22.06 6.38 -2.62
N ARG A 157 22.34 6.06 -3.90
CA ARG A 157 23.68 5.68 -4.35
C ARG A 157 24.71 6.76 -4.01
N ASP A 158 25.81 6.34 -3.37
CA ASP A 158 26.95 7.17 -2.98
C ASP A 158 26.62 8.32 -2.02
N SER A 159 25.56 8.20 -1.21
CA SER A 159 25.15 9.26 -0.29
C SER A 159 25.59 9.06 1.17
N THR A 160 25.76 10.17 1.89
CA THR A 160 25.92 10.21 3.35
C THR A 160 24.60 10.58 4.01
N HIS A 161 24.22 9.84 5.06
CA HIS A 161 22.91 9.95 5.68
C HIS A 161 22.92 10.67 7.03
N PHE A 162 21.94 11.55 7.25
CA PHE A 162 21.72 12.26 8.51
C PHE A 162 20.29 12.04 8.98
N LEU A 163 20.11 11.37 10.12
CA LEU A 163 18.80 11.07 10.68
C LEU A 163 18.09 12.36 11.09
N VAL A 164 16.78 12.42 10.84
CA VAL A 164 15.91 13.49 11.34
C VAL A 164 15.31 13.05 12.67
N SER A 165 15.54 13.83 13.73
CA SER A 165 14.97 13.60 15.06
C SER A 165 13.44 13.59 15.00
N ALA A 166 12.82 12.47 15.38
CA ALA A 166 11.37 12.40 15.56
C ALA A 166 10.99 12.95 16.95
N THR A 167 10.18 14.02 17.02
CA THR A 167 9.73 14.59 18.31
C THR A 167 8.36 14.11 18.75
N SER A 168 7.51 13.65 17.83
CA SER A 168 6.26 12.99 18.19
C SER A 168 6.52 11.52 18.46
N SER A 169 6.12 11.06 19.65
CA SER A 169 5.93 9.65 20.04
C SER A 169 5.63 8.77 18.83
N HIS A 170 6.27 7.60 18.73
CA HIS A 170 6.05 6.52 17.75
C HIS A 170 4.60 5.99 17.74
N GLN A 171 3.61 6.88 17.68
CA GLN A 171 2.20 6.57 17.66
C GLN A 171 1.86 6.08 16.27
N SER A 172 1.60 4.79 16.20
CA SER A 172 1.02 4.18 15.01
C SER A 172 -0.34 4.79 14.72
N THR A 173 -0.65 4.89 13.43
CA THR A 173 -2.01 5.15 12.97
C THR A 173 -2.72 3.81 12.78
N LEU A 174 -3.98 3.73 13.21
CA LEU A 174 -4.78 2.51 13.10
C LEU A 174 -5.68 2.59 11.86
N LEU A 175 -5.57 1.61 10.97
CA LEU A 175 -6.48 1.39 9.85
C LEU A 175 -7.42 0.24 10.20
N GLU A 176 -8.72 0.49 10.19
CA GLU A 176 -9.76 -0.52 10.37
C GLU A 176 -10.43 -0.83 9.03
N PHE A 177 -10.52 -2.11 8.67
CA PHE A 177 -11.08 -2.52 7.39
C PHE A 177 -12.03 -3.71 7.54
N PRO A 178 -13.09 -3.76 6.72
CA PRO A 178 -14.05 -4.84 6.78
C PRO A 178 -13.45 -6.13 6.25
N VAL A 179 -13.84 -7.25 6.84
CA VAL A 179 -13.53 -8.60 6.33
C VAL A 179 -14.82 -9.39 6.14
N ALA A 180 -14.74 -10.46 5.35
CA ALA A 180 -15.88 -11.36 5.16
C ALA A 180 -16.30 -11.97 6.51
N SER A 181 -17.60 -12.13 6.72
CA SER A 181 -18.15 -12.82 7.89
C SER A 181 -18.37 -14.29 7.57
N LEU A 182 -17.87 -15.17 8.44
CA LEU A 182 -18.13 -16.60 8.35
C LEU A 182 -19.61 -16.95 8.56
N ASP A 183 -20.38 -16.08 9.23
CA ASP A 183 -21.81 -16.28 9.47
C ASP A 183 -22.63 -16.22 8.16
N ASP A 184 -22.11 -15.52 7.15
CA ASP A 184 -22.77 -15.35 5.86
C ASP A 184 -22.45 -16.49 4.87
N THR A 185 -21.50 -17.37 5.21
CA THR A 185 -21.00 -18.44 4.33
C THR A 185 -22.11 -19.30 3.74
N SER A 186 -22.98 -19.88 4.59
CA SER A 186 -24.06 -20.78 4.13
C SER A 186 -25.03 -20.07 3.17
N ARG A 187 -25.30 -18.78 3.39
CA ARG A 187 -26.19 -17.99 2.53
C ARG A 187 -25.55 -17.72 1.17
N VAL A 188 -24.27 -17.35 1.18
CA VAL A 188 -23.50 -17.10 -0.05
C VAL A 188 -23.37 -18.38 -0.87
N GLU A 189 -23.04 -19.50 -0.25
CA GLU A 189 -22.93 -20.80 -0.93
C GLU A 189 -24.25 -21.23 -1.56
N THR A 190 -25.33 -21.23 -0.77
CA THR A 190 -26.65 -21.66 -1.25
C THR A 190 -27.16 -20.75 -2.38
N GLY A 191 -26.99 -19.43 -2.24
CA GLY A 191 -27.35 -18.46 -3.27
C GLY A 191 -26.56 -18.68 -4.56
N THR A 192 -25.25 -18.87 -4.43
CA THR A 192 -24.34 -19.12 -5.57
C THR A 192 -24.72 -20.39 -6.32
N VAL A 193 -24.91 -21.51 -5.60
CA VAL A 193 -25.34 -22.79 -6.19
C VAL A 193 -26.67 -22.65 -6.91
N THR A 194 -27.63 -21.94 -6.31
CA THR A 194 -28.96 -21.74 -6.89
C THR A 194 -28.89 -20.95 -8.19
N ILE A 195 -28.17 -19.81 -8.20
CA ILE A 195 -28.04 -18.94 -9.37
C ILE A 195 -27.29 -19.66 -10.50
N ILE A 196 -26.17 -20.31 -10.20
CA ILE A 196 -25.39 -21.05 -11.19
C ILE A 196 -26.22 -22.18 -11.80
N SER A 197 -26.94 -22.94 -10.97
CA SER A 197 -27.80 -24.03 -11.45
C SER A 197 -28.93 -23.51 -12.34
N ALA A 198 -29.57 -22.41 -11.95
CA ALA A 198 -30.63 -21.79 -12.74
C ALA A 198 -30.10 -21.29 -14.10
N ALA A 199 -28.94 -20.63 -14.11
CA ALA A 199 -28.28 -20.19 -15.34
C ALA A 199 -27.92 -21.37 -16.25
N PHE A 200 -27.37 -22.45 -15.67
CA PHE A 200 -27.04 -23.67 -16.40
C PHE A 200 -28.28 -24.31 -17.03
N LEU A 201 -29.35 -24.52 -16.26
CA LEU A 201 -30.61 -25.10 -16.76
C LEU A 201 -31.22 -24.23 -17.86
N TRP A 202 -31.14 -22.91 -17.73
CA TRP A 202 -31.60 -21.99 -18.76
C TRP A 202 -30.78 -22.14 -20.07
N LEU A 203 -29.45 -22.22 -19.97
CA LEU A 203 -28.59 -22.45 -21.13
C LEU A 203 -28.88 -23.80 -21.82
N VAL A 204 -29.09 -24.87 -21.04
CA VAL A 204 -29.49 -26.19 -21.56
C VAL A 204 -30.83 -26.09 -22.29
N TYR A 205 -31.82 -25.44 -21.69
CA TYR A 205 -33.14 -25.25 -22.28
C TYR A 205 -33.07 -24.47 -23.61
N ARG A 206 -32.31 -23.37 -23.65
CA ARG A 206 -32.13 -22.56 -24.86
C ARG A 206 -31.42 -23.37 -25.95
N SER A 207 -30.37 -24.09 -25.60
CA SER A 207 -29.62 -24.93 -26.53
C SER A 207 -30.52 -26.02 -27.14
N TRP A 208 -31.33 -26.68 -26.30
CA TRP A 208 -32.29 -27.70 -26.74
C TRP A 208 -33.37 -27.13 -27.67
N ARG A 209 -33.94 -25.96 -27.33
CA ARG A 209 -34.91 -25.25 -28.19
C ARG A 209 -34.32 -24.95 -29.58
N VAL A 210 -33.07 -24.46 -29.63
CA VAL A 210 -32.37 -24.15 -30.89
C VAL A 210 -32.12 -25.43 -31.69
N ALA A 211 -31.62 -26.49 -31.06
CA ALA A 211 -31.37 -27.77 -31.72
C ALA A 211 -32.65 -28.36 -32.36
N ARG A 212 -33.79 -28.31 -31.65
CA ARG A 212 -35.09 -28.73 -32.21
C ARG A 212 -35.51 -27.89 -33.41
N THR A 213 -35.29 -26.59 -33.34
CA THR A 213 -35.61 -25.66 -34.43
C THR A 213 -34.77 -25.96 -35.67
N LEU A 214 -33.45 -26.11 -35.51
CA LEU A 214 -32.54 -26.49 -36.61
C LEU A 214 -32.91 -27.83 -37.24
N LYS A 215 -33.24 -28.84 -36.42
CA LYS A 215 -33.71 -30.13 -36.93
C LYS A 215 -35.00 -30.00 -37.75
N SER A 216 -35.93 -29.14 -37.32
CA SER A 216 -37.18 -28.90 -38.06
C SER A 216 -36.96 -28.21 -39.42
N TYR A 217 -36.00 -27.28 -39.51
CA TYR A 217 -35.62 -26.67 -40.78
C TYR A 217 -34.98 -27.68 -41.74
N HIS A 218 -34.05 -28.52 -41.24
CA HIS A 218 -33.38 -29.49 -42.09
C HIS A 218 -34.34 -30.55 -42.67
N LEU A 219 -35.39 -30.91 -41.93
CA LEU A 219 -36.45 -31.81 -42.42
C LEU A 219 -37.39 -31.16 -43.43
N LYS A 220 -37.45 -29.82 -43.52
CA LYS A 220 -38.30 -29.09 -44.46
C LYS A 220 -37.61 -28.82 -45.81
N GLU A 221 -36.27 -28.89 -45.84
CA GLU A 221 -35.46 -28.74 -47.05
C GLU A 221 -35.16 -30.07 -47.79
N ARG A 222 -35.57 -31.22 -47.21
CA ARG A 222 -35.58 -32.53 -47.89
C ARG A 222 -36.96 -32.87 -48.39
#